data_AF-A0A530QT41-F1
#
_entry.id   AF-A0A530QT41-F1
#
_cell.length_a   1.000
_cell.length_b   1.000
_cell.length_c   1.000
_cell.angle_alpha   90.00
_cell.angle_beta   90.00
_cell.angle_gamma   90.00
#
_symmetry.space_group_name_H-M   'P 1'
#
loop_
_entity.id
_entity.type
_entity.pdbx_description
1 polymer ?
#
loop_
_entity_poly.entity_id
_entity_poly.type
_entity_poly.pdbx_seq_one_letter_code
_entity_poly.pdbx_strand_id
1 'polypeptide(L)'
;MSNTGSLRRTERAPLSAAFTRDSVATAIAALLFTVILVSFRPFQPAGAEMTGDGGDIVNQLGFGSLGAISIFSLLAFADPRVVRSLLSPSWLLMLGFFVLSVVMATDPPSAMRAASFTLIGILTMATILALPRDAEAFSKVIIFTIVVVIGLSYIGLIVFPHEALHTTDSLEPEHAGLWRGVFTHKNIAGPVMACFSFAGLYLYRRGQRLWGASIFCAAMIFMLHTGSKTTAGLVPFS
;
A
#
# COMPACT_ATOMS: atom_id res chain seq x y z
N MET A 1 21.61 -17.63 -46.68
CA MET A 1 20.12 -17.68 -46.68
C MET A 1 19.66 -17.21 -45.31
N SER A 2 18.76 -16.22 -45.31
CA SER A 2 18.41 -15.35 -44.18
C SER A 2 17.71 -16.09 -43.04
N ASN A 3 18.24 -15.95 -41.82
CA ASN A 3 17.67 -16.46 -40.58
C ASN A 3 16.81 -15.36 -39.93
N THR A 4 15.67 -15.06 -40.55
CA THR A 4 14.67 -14.11 -40.01
C THR A 4 13.43 -14.89 -39.55
N GLY A 5 13.63 -15.75 -38.56
CA GLY A 5 12.54 -16.34 -37.78
C GLY A 5 11.95 -15.29 -36.84
N SER A 6 10.80 -14.75 -37.22
CA SER A 6 9.95 -13.87 -36.42
C SER A 6 9.75 -14.38 -34.98
N LEU A 7 10.40 -13.74 -34.00
CA LEU A 7 10.19 -13.91 -32.55
C LEU A 7 8.91 -13.20 -32.07
N ARG A 8 7.80 -13.41 -32.77
CA ARG A 8 6.45 -12.98 -32.35
C ARG A 8 5.49 -14.18 -32.29
N ARG A 9 5.97 -15.32 -31.80
CA ARG A 9 5.09 -16.38 -31.34
C ARG A 9 4.84 -16.13 -29.85
N THR A 10 3.68 -15.55 -29.54
CA THR A 10 3.04 -15.68 -28.23
C THR A 10 2.69 -17.15 -28.05
N GLU A 11 3.69 -17.98 -27.71
CA GLU A 11 3.39 -19.23 -27.03
C GLU A 11 2.62 -18.84 -25.78
N ARG A 12 1.38 -19.33 -25.69
CA ARG A 12 0.59 -19.23 -24.46
C ARG A 12 1.41 -19.95 -23.41
N ALA A 13 2.13 -19.18 -22.59
CA ALA A 13 2.89 -19.72 -21.48
C ALA A 13 1.95 -20.63 -20.67
N PRO A 14 2.35 -21.88 -20.38
CA PRO A 14 1.49 -22.79 -19.64
C PRO A 14 1.14 -22.14 -18.29
N LEU A 15 -0.08 -22.35 -17.79
CA LEU A 15 -0.51 -21.78 -16.50
C LEU A 15 0.46 -22.14 -15.36
N SER A 16 1.18 -23.26 -15.47
CA SER A 16 2.25 -23.64 -14.55
C SER A 16 3.46 -22.70 -14.55
N ALA A 17 3.73 -21.95 -15.62
CA ALA A 17 4.75 -20.90 -15.67
C ALA A 17 4.37 -19.68 -14.81
N ALA A 18 3.07 -19.45 -14.59
CA ALA A 18 2.57 -18.42 -13.67
C ALA A 18 2.69 -18.84 -12.19
N PHE A 19 2.89 -20.13 -11.90
CA PHE A 19 3.12 -20.66 -10.55
C PHE A 19 4.60 -20.92 -10.26
N THR A 20 5.48 -20.12 -10.85
CA THR A 20 6.88 -20.08 -10.45
C THR A 20 7.02 -19.43 -9.07
N ARG A 21 8.01 -19.86 -8.28
CA ARG A 21 8.33 -19.30 -6.95
C ARG A 21 8.34 -17.76 -6.95
N ASP A 22 8.83 -17.19 -8.04
CA ASP A 22 9.01 -15.74 -8.20
C ASP A 22 7.69 -15.04 -8.51
N SER A 23 6.80 -15.69 -9.26
CA SER A 23 5.45 -15.18 -9.52
C SER A 23 4.59 -15.21 -8.25
N VAL A 24 4.74 -16.26 -7.44
CA VAL A 24 4.07 -16.36 -6.12
C VAL A 24 4.57 -15.28 -5.17
N ALA A 25 5.89 -15.08 -5.08
CA ALA A 25 6.49 -13.98 -4.31
C ALA A 25 5.97 -12.61 -4.77
N THR A 26 5.93 -12.36 -6.07
CA THR A 26 5.41 -11.10 -6.63
C THR A 26 3.93 -10.90 -6.29
N ALA A 27 3.11 -11.95 -6.38
CA ALA A 27 1.69 -11.89 -6.03
C ALA A 27 1.47 -11.61 -4.53
N ILE A 28 2.24 -12.26 -3.65
CA ILE A 28 2.20 -12.02 -2.20
C ILE A 28 2.58 -10.56 -1.91
N ALA A 29 3.66 -10.04 -2.50
CA ALA A 29 4.06 -8.65 -2.31
C ALA A 29 2.97 -7.67 -2.77
N ALA A 30 2.33 -7.92 -3.91
CA ALA A 30 1.22 -7.12 -4.41
C ALA A 30 -0.01 -7.15 -3.48
N LEU A 31 -0.35 -8.33 -2.95
CA LEU A 31 -1.45 -8.48 -2.01
C LEU A 31 -1.15 -7.76 -0.69
N LEU A 32 0.03 -7.96 -0.11
CA LEU A 32 0.46 -7.29 1.12
C LEU A 32 0.44 -5.77 0.96
N PHE A 33 0.93 -5.27 -0.18
CA PHE A 33 0.94 -3.83 -0.45
C PHE A 33 -0.47 -3.25 -0.64
N THR A 34 -1.37 -4.02 -1.25
CA THR A 34 -2.78 -3.63 -1.36
C THR A 34 -3.45 -3.60 0.00
N VAL A 35 -3.28 -4.64 0.82
CA VAL A 35 -3.93 -4.75 2.13
C VAL A 35 -3.43 -3.67 3.08
N ILE A 36 -2.13 -3.36 3.09
CA ILE A 36 -1.60 -2.31 3.98
C ILE A 36 -2.10 -0.91 3.60
N LEU A 37 -2.45 -0.68 2.32
CA LEU A 37 -3.00 0.60 1.84
C LEU A 37 -4.52 0.70 2.02
N VAL A 38 -5.26 -0.38 1.73
CA VAL A 38 -6.73 -0.42 1.88
C VAL A 38 -7.14 -0.53 3.35
N SER A 39 -6.28 -1.12 4.19
CA SER A 39 -6.58 -1.54 5.55
C SER A 39 -7.67 -2.63 5.61
N PHE A 40 -7.92 -3.19 6.80
CA PHE A 40 -8.94 -4.22 7.03
C PHE A 40 -10.36 -3.65 7.24
N ARG A 41 -10.47 -2.32 7.34
CA ARG A 41 -11.74 -1.60 7.52
C ARG A 41 -11.87 -0.49 6.45
N PRO A 42 -12.00 -0.85 5.16
CA PRO A 42 -12.27 0.15 4.14
C PRO A 42 -13.65 0.79 4.38
N PHE A 43 -13.79 2.10 4.12
CA PHE A 43 -15.06 2.84 4.25
C PHE A 43 -15.63 2.96 5.69
N GLN A 44 -14.81 3.27 6.69
CA GLN A 44 -15.35 3.54 8.03
C GLN A 44 -16.13 4.87 8.11
N PRO A 45 -17.30 4.88 8.76
CA PRO A 45 -18.03 6.11 9.06
C PRO A 45 -17.18 7.06 9.90
N ALA A 46 -17.24 8.36 9.60
CA ALA A 46 -16.56 9.38 10.39
C ALA A 46 -17.00 9.29 11.87
N GLY A 47 -16.06 9.10 12.80
CA GLY A 47 -16.34 8.99 14.24
C GLY A 47 -16.38 7.57 14.83
N ALA A 48 -16.26 6.52 14.01
CA ALA A 48 -16.24 5.13 14.50
C ALA A 48 -14.98 4.76 15.32
N GLU A 49 -13.95 5.61 15.33
CA GLU A 49 -12.70 5.38 16.07
C GLU A 49 -12.83 5.70 17.59
N MET A 50 -13.89 6.40 18.01
CA MET A 50 -13.98 6.95 19.38
C MET A 50 -14.80 6.11 20.37
N THR A 51 -15.37 4.96 19.96
CA THR A 51 -16.34 4.21 20.79
C THR A 51 -15.86 2.84 21.29
N GLY A 52 -14.61 2.45 21.02
CA GLY A 52 -14.10 1.13 21.36
C GLY A 52 -12.95 1.16 22.37
N ASP A 53 -13.26 1.10 23.66
CA ASP A 53 -12.29 0.92 24.76
C ASP A 53 -11.64 -0.49 24.75
N GLY A 54 -12.03 -1.35 23.79
CA GLY A 54 -11.50 -2.69 23.56
C GLY A 54 -10.79 -2.79 22.21
N GLY A 55 -9.61 -3.41 22.19
CA GLY A 55 -8.82 -3.58 20.97
C GLY A 55 -9.60 -4.30 19.86
N ASP A 56 -9.61 -3.72 18.67
CA ASP A 56 -10.34 -4.26 17.51
C ASP A 56 -9.77 -5.60 17.05
N ILE A 57 -10.54 -6.68 17.25
CA ILE A 57 -10.15 -8.05 16.91
C ILE A 57 -9.85 -8.21 15.41
N VAL A 58 -10.52 -7.44 14.55
CA VAL A 58 -10.30 -7.45 13.09
C VAL A 58 -8.92 -6.89 12.78
N ASN A 59 -8.53 -5.80 13.42
CA ASN A 59 -7.20 -5.23 13.23
C ASN A 59 -6.12 -6.12 13.86
N GLN A 60 -6.35 -6.67 15.04
CA GLN A 60 -5.38 -7.55 15.70
C GLN A 60 -5.12 -8.83 14.88
N LEU A 61 -6.18 -9.52 14.46
CA LEU A 61 -6.04 -10.74 13.65
C LEU A 61 -5.57 -10.40 12.23
N GLY A 62 -6.12 -9.34 11.63
CA GLY A 62 -5.76 -8.88 10.29
C GLY A 62 -4.27 -8.53 10.21
N PHE A 63 -3.82 -7.52 10.95
CA PHE A 63 -2.41 -7.12 10.93
C PHE A 63 -1.49 -8.19 11.55
N GLY A 64 -1.96 -8.96 12.54
CA GLY A 64 -1.20 -10.08 13.08
C GLY A 64 -0.91 -11.16 12.03
N SER A 65 -1.92 -11.55 11.25
CA SER A 65 -1.76 -12.48 10.12
C SER A 65 -0.87 -11.90 9.03
N LEU A 66 -0.96 -10.60 8.77
CA LEU A 66 -0.15 -9.89 7.78
C LEU A 66 1.33 -9.89 8.18
N GLY A 67 1.63 -9.68 9.46
CA GLY A 67 2.95 -9.84 10.04
C GLY A 67 3.46 -11.28 9.90
N ALA A 68 2.65 -12.28 10.26
CA ALA A 68 3.03 -13.70 10.14
C ALA A 68 3.33 -14.10 8.68
N ILE A 69 2.49 -13.68 7.73
CA ILE A 69 2.71 -13.91 6.30
C ILE A 69 3.99 -13.22 5.83
N SER A 70 4.28 -12.02 6.33
CA SER A 70 5.50 -11.27 6.00
C SER A 70 6.75 -11.97 6.51
N ILE A 71 6.77 -12.44 7.77
CA ILE A 71 7.88 -13.25 8.32
C ILE A 71 8.07 -14.51 7.49
N PHE A 72 6.98 -15.27 7.28
CA PHE A 72 7.03 -16.50 6.51
C PHE A 72 7.55 -16.26 5.09
N SER A 73 7.09 -15.18 4.44
CA SER A 73 7.49 -14.84 3.08
C SER A 73 8.95 -14.44 2.98
N LEU A 74 9.46 -13.66 3.93
CA LEU A 74 10.87 -13.32 4.00
C LEU A 74 11.75 -14.55 4.20
N LEU A 75 11.35 -15.47 5.08
CA LEU A 75 12.11 -16.70 5.33
C LEU A 75 12.04 -17.69 4.17
N ALA A 76 10.88 -17.80 3.50
CA ALA A 76 10.64 -18.78 2.46
C ALA A 76 11.05 -18.30 1.06
N PHE A 77 11.00 -17.01 0.76
CA PHE A 77 11.18 -16.48 -0.60
C PHE A 77 12.27 -15.42 -0.74
N ALA A 78 12.63 -14.68 0.32
CA ALA A 78 13.65 -13.64 0.20
C ALA A 78 15.07 -14.20 0.24
N ASP A 79 16.01 -13.46 -0.34
CA ASP A 79 17.41 -13.83 -0.31
C ASP A 79 17.97 -13.76 1.12
N PRO A 80 18.74 -14.77 1.59
CA PRO A 80 19.29 -14.80 2.95
C PRO A 80 20.15 -13.57 3.29
N ARG A 81 20.76 -12.93 2.28
CA ARG A 81 21.53 -11.70 2.44
C ARG A 81 20.66 -10.51 2.81
N VAL A 82 19.47 -10.40 2.22
CA VAL A 82 18.50 -9.34 2.53
C VAL A 82 17.97 -9.50 3.94
N VAL A 83 17.62 -10.73 4.33
CA VAL A 83 17.19 -11.05 5.70
C VAL A 83 18.29 -10.70 6.71
N ARG A 84 19.56 -11.00 6.43
CA ARG A 84 20.68 -10.59 7.29
C ARG A 84 20.89 -9.08 7.33
N SER A 85 20.61 -8.36 6.25
CA SER A 85 20.69 -6.90 6.24
C SER A 85 19.65 -6.24 7.15
N LEU A 86 18.48 -6.87 7.33
CA LEU A 86 17.47 -6.41 8.30
C LEU A 86 17.93 -6.60 9.75
N LEU A 87 18.91 -7.48 9.99
CA LEU A 87 19.54 -7.72 11.29
C LEU A 87 20.84 -6.92 11.45
N SER A 88 21.01 -5.83 10.72
CA SER A 88 22.20 -4.98 10.86
C SER A 88 22.30 -4.39 12.27
N PRO A 89 23.52 -4.11 12.78
CA PRO A 89 23.69 -3.51 14.10
C PRO A 89 22.92 -2.19 14.27
N SER A 90 22.82 -1.38 13.21
CA SER A 90 22.02 -0.15 13.20
C SER A 90 20.52 -0.41 13.40
N TRP A 91 19.98 -1.46 12.75
CA TRP A 91 18.59 -1.88 12.94
C TRP A 91 18.34 -2.36 14.36
N LEU A 92 19.26 -3.16 14.92
CA LEU A 92 19.15 -3.63 16.29
C LEU A 92 19.21 -2.49 17.31
N LEU A 93 20.06 -1.49 17.10
CA LEU A 93 20.11 -0.30 17.93
C LEU A 93 18.81 0.51 17.85
N MET A 94 18.26 0.70 16.65
CA MET A 94 17.00 1.41 16.46
C MET A 94 15.83 0.66 17.12
N LEU A 95 15.74 -0.66 16.93
CA LEU A 95 14.75 -1.50 17.61
C LEU A 95 14.92 -1.51 19.13
N GLY A 96 16.16 -1.51 19.62
CA GLY A 96 16.45 -1.40 21.04
C GLY A 96 15.95 -0.07 21.64
N PHE A 97 16.22 1.04 20.95
CA PHE A 97 15.72 2.35 21.37
C PHE A 97 14.19 2.45 21.27
N PHE A 98 13.60 1.82 20.26
CA PHE A 98 12.17 1.74 20.09
C PHE A 98 11.50 0.99 21.25
N VAL A 99 12.03 -0.17 21.64
CA VAL A 99 11.54 -0.93 22.80
C VAL A 99 11.74 -0.15 24.10
N LEU A 100 12.88 0.51 24.28
CA LEU A 100 13.12 1.36 25.45
C LEU A 100 12.07 2.49 25.53
N SER A 101 11.74 3.10 24.40
CA SER A 101 10.71 4.16 24.33
C SER A 101 9.33 3.65 24.75
N VAL A 102 8.99 2.41 24.40
CA VAL A 102 7.73 1.76 24.82
C VAL A 102 7.69 1.51 26.32
N VAL A 103 8.79 1.01 26.89
CA VAL A 103 8.87 0.71 28.33
C VAL A 103 8.83 1.98 29.17
N MET A 104 9.38 3.09 28.65
CA MET A 104 9.37 4.40 29.31
C MET A 104 8.09 5.21 29.07
N ALA A 105 7.11 4.69 28.32
CA ALA A 105 5.87 5.39 28.03
C ALA A 105 4.96 5.50 29.26
N THR A 106 4.13 6.55 29.31
CA THR A 106 3.17 6.78 30.40
C THR A 106 2.12 5.68 30.51
N ASP A 107 1.77 5.03 29.40
CA ASP A 107 0.90 3.85 29.33
C ASP A 107 1.57 2.73 28.49
N PRO A 108 2.42 1.88 29.11
CA PRO A 108 3.19 0.87 28.38
C PRO A 108 2.36 -0.15 27.61
N PRO A 109 1.21 -0.67 28.12
CA PRO A 109 0.36 -1.59 27.35
C PRO A 109 -0.15 -1.02 26.03
N SER A 110 -0.60 0.23 25.99
CA SER A 110 -1.07 0.85 24.75
C SER A 110 0.09 1.21 23.82
N ALA A 111 1.21 1.68 24.38
CA ALA A 111 2.44 1.91 23.61
C ALA A 111 2.94 0.63 22.96
N MET A 112 2.91 -0.51 23.66
CA MET A 112 3.34 -1.81 23.14
C MET A 112 2.44 -2.30 22.00
N ARG A 113 1.13 -2.04 22.09
CA ARG A 113 0.18 -2.36 21.01
C ARG A 113 0.47 -1.53 19.76
N ALA A 114 0.63 -0.21 19.89
CA ALA A 114 0.98 0.67 18.78
C ALA A 114 2.35 0.31 18.18
N ALA A 115 3.32 -0.02 19.03
CA ALA A 115 4.64 -0.45 18.62
C ALA A 115 4.61 -1.75 17.81
N SER A 116 3.77 -2.71 18.20
CA SER A 116 3.57 -3.97 17.47
C SER A 116 3.00 -3.72 16.07
N PHE A 117 1.98 -2.87 15.93
CA PHE A 117 1.46 -2.50 14.61
C PHE A 117 2.51 -1.79 13.73
N THR A 118 3.32 -0.94 14.33
CA THR A 118 4.42 -0.25 13.63
C THR A 118 5.45 -1.26 13.12
N LEU A 119 5.85 -2.23 13.96
CA LEU A 119 6.81 -3.26 13.58
C LEU A 119 6.27 -4.16 12.47
N ILE A 120 4.98 -4.53 12.54
CA ILE A 120 4.30 -5.25 11.46
C ILE A 120 4.34 -4.44 10.16
N GLY A 121 4.04 -3.14 10.21
CA GLY A 121 4.09 -2.27 9.03
C GLY A 121 5.49 -2.21 8.41
N ILE A 122 6.52 -2.01 9.24
CA ILE A 122 7.93 -2.03 8.82
C ILE A 122 8.29 -3.35 8.14
N LEU A 123 7.95 -4.47 8.78
CA LEU A 123 8.25 -5.80 8.28
C LEU A 123 7.54 -6.07 6.94
N THR A 124 6.29 -5.62 6.83
CA THR A 124 5.50 -5.74 5.61
C THR A 124 6.16 -4.96 4.48
N MET A 125 6.56 -3.71 4.73
CA MET A 125 7.24 -2.89 3.74
C MET A 125 8.58 -3.49 3.33
N ALA A 126 9.36 -4.01 4.29
CA ALA A 126 10.58 -4.75 4.00
C ALA A 126 10.29 -5.96 3.11
N THR A 127 9.21 -6.70 3.36
CA THR A 127 8.78 -7.85 2.56
C THR A 127 8.40 -7.43 1.13
N ILE A 128 7.60 -6.37 0.97
CA ILE A 128 7.17 -5.84 -0.33
C ILE A 128 8.38 -5.43 -1.19
N LEU A 129 9.42 -4.87 -0.55
CA LEU A 129 10.64 -4.45 -1.23
C LEU A 129 11.62 -5.61 -1.50
N ALA A 130 11.62 -6.64 -0.65
CA ALA A 130 12.57 -7.76 -0.72
C ALA A 130 12.13 -8.94 -1.59
N LEU A 131 10.81 -9.15 -1.75
CA LEU A 131 10.27 -10.29 -2.52
C LEU A 131 10.42 -10.14 -4.04
N PRO A 132 10.15 -8.98 -4.64
CA PRO A 132 10.29 -8.81 -6.08
C PRO A 132 11.77 -8.86 -6.49
N ARG A 133 12.15 -9.90 -7.22
CA ARG A 133 13.55 -10.11 -7.65
C ARG A 133 14.07 -9.07 -8.64
N ASP A 134 13.17 -8.57 -9.49
CA ASP A 134 13.52 -7.66 -10.57
C ASP A 134 12.67 -6.40 -10.55
N ALA A 135 13.20 -5.33 -11.13
CA ALA A 135 12.48 -4.07 -11.29
C ALA A 135 11.19 -4.22 -12.14
N GLU A 136 11.11 -5.22 -13.03
CA GLU A 136 9.86 -5.54 -13.74
C GLU A 136 8.81 -6.18 -12.82
N ALA A 137 9.22 -7.12 -11.96
CA ALA A 137 8.32 -7.72 -10.98
C ALA A 137 7.81 -6.66 -9.99
N PHE A 138 8.70 -5.78 -9.53
CA PHE A 138 8.32 -4.65 -8.68
C PHE A 138 7.36 -3.68 -9.38
N SER A 139 7.58 -3.40 -10.67
CA SER A 139 6.65 -2.58 -11.47
C SER A 139 5.25 -3.22 -11.55
N LYS A 140 5.17 -4.55 -11.67
CA LYS A 140 3.88 -5.28 -11.64
C LYS A 140 3.18 -5.17 -10.28
N VAL A 141 3.93 -5.27 -9.18
CA VAL A 141 3.43 -5.06 -7.80
C VAL A 141 2.82 -3.67 -7.67
N ILE A 142 3.54 -2.63 -8.12
CA ILE A 142 3.05 -1.25 -8.11
C ILE A 142 1.79 -1.11 -8.96
N ILE A 143 1.79 -1.56 -10.22
CA ILE A 143 0.63 -1.42 -11.11
C ILE A 143 -0.59 -2.09 -10.48
N PHE A 144 -0.46 -3.35 -10.07
CA PHE A 144 -1.57 -4.10 -9.50
C PHE A 144 -2.14 -3.37 -8.27
N THR A 145 -1.26 -2.99 -7.35
CA THR A 145 -1.67 -2.32 -6.11
C THR A 145 -2.39 -1.01 -6.40
N ILE A 146 -1.80 -0.16 -7.24
CA ILE A 146 -2.38 1.15 -7.56
C ILE A 146 -3.72 1.00 -8.29
N VAL A 147 -3.80 0.10 -9.28
CA VAL A 147 -5.04 -0.12 -10.03
C VAL A 147 -6.14 -0.62 -9.11
N VAL A 148 -5.84 -1.53 -8.17
CA VAL A 148 -6.82 -2.03 -7.20
C VAL A 148 -7.24 -0.92 -6.24
N VAL A 149 -6.31 -0.18 -5.64
CA VAL A 149 -6.63 0.86 -4.66
C VAL A 149 -7.40 2.02 -5.31
N ILE A 150 -6.95 2.50 -6.47
CA ILE A 150 -7.64 3.53 -7.24
C ILE A 150 -9.00 3.02 -7.69
N GLY A 151 -9.07 1.80 -8.25
CA GLY A 151 -10.32 1.18 -8.69
C GLY A 151 -11.35 1.08 -7.56
N LEU A 152 -10.94 0.58 -6.39
CA LEU A 152 -11.79 0.54 -5.20
C LEU A 152 -12.21 1.94 -4.74
N SER A 153 -11.33 2.94 -4.85
CA SER A 153 -11.65 4.33 -4.49
C SER A 153 -12.69 4.94 -5.41
N TYR A 154 -12.59 4.72 -6.73
CA TYR A 154 -13.60 5.17 -7.69
C TYR A 154 -14.91 4.38 -7.59
N ILE A 155 -14.85 3.05 -7.39
CA ILE A 155 -16.04 2.23 -7.17
C ILE A 155 -16.76 2.66 -5.89
N GLY A 156 -16.00 2.94 -4.82
CA GLY A 156 -16.54 3.43 -3.56
C GLY A 156 -17.35 4.73 -3.73
N LEU A 157 -16.90 5.64 -4.59
CA LEU A 157 -17.64 6.88 -4.90
C LEU A 157 -19.00 6.62 -5.55
N ILE A 158 -19.13 5.54 -6.35
CA ILE A 158 -20.38 5.21 -7.06
C ILE A 158 -21.30 4.38 -6.17
N VAL A 159 -20.76 3.37 -5.47
CA VAL A 159 -21.54 2.38 -4.73
C VAL A 159 -21.88 2.87 -3.32
N PHE A 160 -20.97 3.58 -2.68
CA PHE A 160 -21.10 4.09 -1.31
C PHE A 160 -20.86 5.60 -1.25
N PRO A 161 -21.62 6.44 -1.98
CA PRO A 161 -21.37 7.88 -2.05
C PRO A 161 -21.44 8.58 -0.69
N HIS A 162 -22.29 8.10 0.23
CA HIS A 162 -22.42 8.66 1.59
C HIS A 162 -21.18 8.42 2.47
N GLU A 163 -20.44 7.34 2.20
CA GLU A 163 -19.22 6.97 2.92
C GLU A 163 -17.97 7.41 2.16
N ALA A 164 -17.94 7.42 0.83
CA ALA A 164 -16.74 7.78 0.07
C ALA A 164 -16.57 9.30 -0.12
N LEU A 165 -17.63 10.07 0.14
CA LEU A 165 -17.63 11.53 0.20
C LEU A 165 -17.78 11.99 1.65
N HIS A 166 -17.13 13.09 1.99
CA HIS A 166 -17.52 13.81 3.21
C HIS A 166 -18.95 14.34 3.02
N THR A 167 -19.87 13.85 3.83
CA THR A 167 -21.27 14.29 3.89
C THR A 167 -21.42 15.42 4.93
N THR A 168 -22.48 16.22 4.85
CA THR A 168 -22.77 17.33 5.79
C THR A 168 -22.96 16.89 7.24
N ASP A 169 -23.15 15.58 7.49
CA ASP A 169 -23.21 14.94 8.81
C ASP A 169 -21.82 14.59 9.40
N SER A 170 -20.73 14.83 8.65
CA SER A 170 -19.38 14.67 9.20
C SER A 170 -19.03 15.83 10.14
N LEU A 171 -18.18 15.56 11.13
CA LEU A 171 -17.71 16.52 12.16
C LEU A 171 -17.14 17.84 11.60
N GLU A 172 -16.86 17.92 10.29
CA GLU A 172 -16.36 19.10 9.57
C GLU A 172 -17.24 19.41 8.33
N PRO A 173 -18.39 20.10 8.49
CA PRO A 173 -19.33 20.40 7.40
C PRO A 173 -18.72 21.22 6.25
N GLU A 174 -17.64 21.95 6.53
CA GLU A 174 -16.85 22.73 5.58
C GLU A 174 -16.08 21.88 4.55
N HIS A 175 -16.12 20.55 4.68
CA HIS A 175 -15.47 19.60 3.76
C HIS A 175 -16.46 18.76 2.95
N ALA A 176 -17.74 19.11 3.00
CA ALA A 176 -18.79 18.44 2.25
C ALA A 176 -18.48 18.42 0.75
N GLY A 177 -18.56 17.23 0.14
CA GLY A 177 -18.31 17.01 -1.29
C GLY A 177 -16.86 16.66 -1.66
N LEU A 178 -15.91 16.67 -0.71
CA LEU A 178 -14.54 16.23 -0.95
C LEU A 178 -14.41 14.71 -0.95
N TRP A 179 -13.56 14.20 -1.84
CA TRP A 179 -13.38 12.76 -2.04
C TRP A 179 -12.40 12.18 -1.00
N ARG A 180 -12.82 11.12 -0.29
CA ARG A 180 -11.93 10.30 0.56
C ARG A 180 -11.73 8.88 0.03
N GLY A 181 -12.67 8.37 -0.78
CA GLY A 181 -12.55 7.05 -1.41
C GLY A 181 -12.57 5.92 -0.38
N VAL A 182 -11.62 4.99 -0.48
CA VAL A 182 -11.44 3.87 0.47
C VAL A 182 -10.93 4.34 1.84
N PHE A 183 -10.27 5.49 1.89
CA PHE A 183 -9.59 6.00 3.09
C PHE A 183 -10.56 6.67 4.06
N THR A 184 -10.19 6.64 5.34
CA THR A 184 -11.00 7.22 6.43
C THR A 184 -11.09 8.74 6.36
N HIS A 185 -10.11 9.42 5.77
CA HIS A 185 -10.09 10.89 5.68
C HIS A 185 -9.42 11.41 4.39
N LYS A 186 -9.87 12.59 3.91
CA LYS A 186 -9.28 13.27 2.74
C LYS A 186 -7.77 13.58 2.89
N ASN A 187 -7.33 13.83 4.12
CA ASN A 187 -5.93 14.15 4.44
C ASN A 187 -5.00 12.93 4.35
N ILE A 188 -5.56 11.72 4.25
CA ILE A 188 -4.83 10.49 3.95
C ILE A 188 -4.94 10.21 2.44
N ALA A 189 -6.15 10.32 1.89
CA ALA A 189 -6.41 10.07 0.47
C ALA A 189 -5.55 10.96 -0.44
N GLY A 190 -5.43 12.25 -0.14
CA GLY A 190 -4.60 13.19 -0.89
C GLY A 190 -3.15 12.70 -1.02
N PRO A 191 -2.35 12.66 0.06
CA PRO A 191 -0.95 12.22 0.00
C PRO A 191 -0.73 10.88 -0.70
N VAL A 192 -1.61 9.90 -0.50
CA VAL A 192 -1.51 8.59 -1.16
C VAL A 192 -1.67 8.72 -2.68
N MET A 193 -2.64 9.50 -3.15
CA MET A 193 -2.83 9.75 -4.58
C MET A 193 -1.64 10.52 -5.19
N ALA A 194 -0.94 11.35 -4.41
CA ALA A 194 0.27 12.02 -4.88
C ALA A 194 1.39 11.01 -5.08
N CYS A 195 1.61 10.13 -4.11
CA CYS A 195 2.55 9.02 -4.25
C CYS A 195 2.23 8.16 -5.48
N PHE A 196 0.95 7.91 -5.76
CA PHE A 196 0.53 7.17 -6.97
C PHE A 196 0.80 7.92 -8.27
N SER A 197 0.67 9.25 -8.30
CA SER A 197 1.06 10.05 -9.46
C SER A 197 2.58 9.93 -9.73
N PHE A 198 3.42 10.04 -8.70
CA PHE A 198 4.86 9.82 -8.84
C PHE A 198 5.21 8.39 -9.29
N ALA A 199 4.51 7.39 -8.75
CA ALA A 199 4.64 6.02 -9.20
C ALA A 199 4.22 5.85 -10.67
N GLY A 200 3.17 6.52 -11.12
CA GLY A 200 2.74 6.58 -12.53
C GLY A 200 3.82 7.17 -13.44
N LEU A 201 4.46 8.26 -13.04
CA LEU A 201 5.60 8.86 -13.75
C LEU A 201 6.81 7.91 -13.80
N TYR A 202 7.11 7.23 -12.70
CA TYR A 202 8.16 6.21 -12.65
C TYR A 202 7.89 5.09 -13.67
N LEU A 203 6.67 4.56 -13.72
CA LEU A 203 6.26 3.52 -14.67
C LEU A 203 6.32 4.01 -16.12
N TYR A 204 5.93 5.26 -16.36
CA TYR A 204 6.01 5.89 -17.68
C TYR A 204 7.46 5.93 -18.18
N ARG A 205 8.40 6.34 -17.31
CA ARG A 205 9.84 6.40 -17.63
C ARG A 205 10.47 5.02 -17.81
N ARG A 206 9.93 3.97 -17.16
CA ARG A 206 10.38 2.57 -17.30
C ARG A 206 9.91 1.89 -18.60
N GLY A 207 9.11 2.56 -19.42
CA GLY A 207 8.63 2.04 -20.72
C GLY A 207 7.19 1.51 -20.68
N GLN A 208 6.56 1.43 -19.51
CA GLN A 208 5.16 1.05 -19.36
C GLN A 208 4.24 2.28 -19.52
N ARG A 209 4.37 2.95 -20.68
CA ARG A 209 3.78 4.28 -20.92
C ARG A 209 2.27 4.32 -20.74
N LEU A 210 1.54 3.32 -21.22
CA LEU A 210 0.08 3.26 -21.10
C LEU A 210 -0.35 3.18 -19.63
N TRP A 211 0.17 2.19 -18.88
CA TRP A 211 -0.16 2.02 -17.47
C TRP A 211 0.27 3.23 -16.62
N GLY A 212 1.49 3.73 -16.85
CA GLY A 212 2.01 4.89 -16.13
C GLY A 212 1.17 6.16 -16.36
N ALA A 213 0.80 6.45 -17.62
CA ALA A 213 -0.03 7.60 -17.95
C ALA A 213 -1.46 7.46 -17.40
N SER A 214 -2.08 6.29 -17.53
CA SER A 214 -3.43 6.04 -17.00
C SER A 214 -3.47 6.18 -15.48
N ILE A 215 -2.50 5.59 -14.77
CA ILE A 215 -2.38 5.71 -13.31
C ILE A 215 -2.16 7.17 -12.91
N PHE A 216 -1.25 7.87 -13.59
CA PHE A 216 -0.95 9.26 -13.32
C PHE A 216 -2.21 10.13 -13.44
N CYS A 217 -2.92 10.06 -14.56
CA CYS A 217 -4.12 10.84 -14.79
C CYS A 217 -5.23 10.50 -13.79
N ALA A 218 -5.48 9.21 -13.53
CA ALA A 218 -6.51 8.78 -12.60
C ALA A 218 -6.24 9.25 -11.15
N ALA A 219 -4.97 9.19 -10.72
CA ALA A 219 -4.56 9.67 -9.41
C ALA A 219 -4.64 11.20 -9.31
N MET A 220 -4.25 11.93 -10.36
CA MET A 220 -4.35 13.39 -10.41
C MET A 220 -5.79 13.88 -10.35
N ILE A 221 -6.70 13.27 -11.12
CA ILE A 221 -8.12 13.63 -11.09
C ILE A 221 -8.68 13.42 -9.69
N PHE A 222 -8.40 12.26 -9.08
CA PHE A 222 -8.87 11.97 -7.73
C PHE A 222 -8.31 12.98 -6.72
N MET A 223 -7.01 13.26 -6.79
CA MET A 223 -6.33 14.26 -5.94
C MET A 223 -7.03 15.61 -5.96
N LEU A 224 -7.31 16.15 -7.15
CA LEU A 224 -7.91 17.47 -7.31
C LEU A 224 -9.28 17.55 -6.61
N HIS A 225 -10.03 16.44 -6.63
CA HIS A 225 -11.33 16.34 -5.96
C HIS A 225 -11.23 16.07 -4.45
N THR A 226 -10.05 15.71 -3.92
CA THR A 226 -9.83 15.63 -2.45
C THR A 226 -9.71 17.01 -1.79
N GLY A 227 -9.41 18.06 -2.56
CA GLY A 227 -9.25 19.43 -2.04
C GLY A 227 -8.02 19.65 -1.14
N SER A 228 -7.05 18.72 -1.14
CA SER A 228 -5.82 18.85 -0.34
C SER A 228 -4.88 19.91 -0.91
N LYS A 229 -4.87 21.11 -0.32
CA LYS A 229 -4.02 22.24 -0.75
C LYS A 229 -2.53 21.95 -0.60
N THR A 230 -2.13 21.27 0.47
CA THR A 230 -0.72 20.93 0.75
C THR A 230 -0.21 19.86 -0.21
N THR A 231 -1.03 18.86 -0.51
CA THR A 231 -0.64 17.80 -1.44
C THR A 231 -0.63 18.30 -2.88
N ALA A 232 -1.59 19.14 -3.29
CA ALA A 232 -1.61 19.72 -4.62
C ALA A 232 -0.34 20.51 -4.96
N GLY A 233 0.28 21.17 -3.99
CA GLY A 233 1.54 21.92 -4.16
C GLY A 233 2.81 21.06 -4.26
N LEU A 234 2.72 19.75 -4.04
CA LEU A 234 3.88 18.84 -4.04
C LEU A 234 3.98 18.04 -5.34
N VAL A 235 2.89 17.92 -6.09
CA VAL A 235 2.82 17.15 -7.34
C VAL A 235 3.25 18.05 -8.51
N PRO A 236 3.95 17.55 -9.55
CA PRO A 236 4.57 18.34 -10.63
C PRO A 236 3.65 19.17 -11.55
N PHE A 237 2.44 19.52 -11.13
CA PHE A 237 1.50 20.39 -11.83
C PHE A 237 1.16 21.69 -11.08
N SER A 238 1.76 21.96 -9.92
CA SER A 238 1.65 23.24 -9.20
C SER A 238 2.81 24.18 -9.51
#